data_AF-A0A1S3AFX1-F1
#
_entry.id   AF-A0A1S3AFX1-F1
#
_cell.length_a   1.000
_cell.length_b   1.000
_cell.length_c   1.000
_cell.angle_alpha   90.00
_cell.angle_beta   90.00
_cell.angle_gamma   90.00
#
_symmetry.space_group_name_H-M   'P 1'
#
loop_
_entity.id
_entity.type
_entity.pdbx_description
1 polymer ?
#
loop_
_entity_poly.entity_id
_entity_poly.type
_entity_poly.pdbx_seq_one_letter_code
_entity_poly.pdbx_strand_id
1 'polypeptide(L)'
;MSYNKPSSLLELTMKSLLRDENLTISSLRSLPAELFPSLFLEAYAHRCWKTLKALVQSWPFDRLPLGALVQDLFLENESLKAVMDGIDVLLQQEVLPSRCKLRVLDLQFTGQKFWSAWTGVHFPVFSQRRHLEAVGPSRNEKARCCLEVCVDLFLSGDHGNKMFVYLLNWIKKRKGVHLYCRTVTIYLLSRKNVQLLNNISLCDVQELEVNCTWTISNLQTFGQLLGRMNNLRRLCLDINILDGIPSKQLENQDHPITEFTSKFLQLLHLQELYLESTSVLQGHLDQLLR
;
A
#
# COMPACT_ATOMS: atom_id res chain seq x y z
N MET A 1 -15.63 -32.10 13.26
CA MET A 1 -15.96 -31.33 14.49
C MET A 1 -14.89 -30.27 14.68
N SER A 2 -15.26 -28.99 14.68
CA SER A 2 -14.33 -27.89 14.96
C SER A 2 -14.18 -27.75 16.48
N TYR A 3 -13.00 -28.05 17.02
CA TYR A 3 -12.68 -27.74 18.41
C TYR A 3 -12.62 -26.22 18.57
N ASN A 4 -13.64 -25.62 19.18
CA ASN A 4 -13.59 -24.23 19.61
C ASN A 4 -12.52 -24.10 20.69
N LYS A 5 -11.37 -23.51 20.32
CA LYS A 5 -10.33 -23.14 21.28
C LYS A 5 -10.94 -22.13 22.26
N PRO A 6 -10.85 -22.35 23.59
CA PRO A 6 -11.37 -21.39 24.56
C PRO A 6 -10.65 -20.04 24.41
N SER A 7 -11.41 -18.94 24.49
CA SER A 7 -10.85 -17.59 24.44
C SER A 7 -9.82 -17.38 25.54
N SER A 8 -8.71 -16.70 25.22
CA SER A 8 -7.71 -16.34 26.21
C SER A 8 -8.29 -15.37 27.26
N LEU A 9 -7.71 -15.35 28.47
CA LEU A 9 -8.11 -14.41 29.52
C LEU A 9 -7.97 -12.95 29.04
N LEU A 10 -6.97 -12.70 28.21
CA LEU A 10 -6.72 -11.40 27.58
C LEU A 10 -7.89 -11.00 26.68
N GLU A 11 -8.32 -11.87 25.76
CA GLU A 11 -9.49 -11.63 24.90
C GLU A 11 -10.76 -11.35 25.72
N LEU A 12 -11.02 -12.16 26.75
CA LEU A 12 -12.20 -11.96 27.61
C LEU A 12 -12.16 -10.62 28.34
N THR A 13 -10.97 -10.22 28.80
CA THR A 13 -10.77 -8.94 29.48
C THR A 13 -10.96 -7.77 28.51
N MET A 14 -10.41 -7.85 27.29
CA MET A 14 -10.61 -6.83 26.26
C MET A 14 -12.09 -6.72 25.85
N LYS A 15 -12.78 -7.84 25.65
CA LYS A 15 -14.22 -7.86 25.37
C LYS A 15 -15.04 -7.26 26.52
N SER A 16 -14.67 -7.55 27.76
CA SER A 16 -15.33 -6.98 28.93
C SER A 16 -15.11 -5.48 29.03
N LEU A 17 -13.89 -5.01 28.73
CA LEU A 17 -13.55 -3.58 28.71
C LEU A 17 -14.41 -2.86 27.66
N LEU A 18 -14.50 -3.39 26.45
CA LEU A 18 -15.27 -2.84 25.33
C LEU A 18 -16.80 -2.80 25.55
N ARG A 19 -17.34 -3.44 26.60
CA ARG A 19 -18.77 -3.32 26.93
C ARG A 19 -19.17 -1.88 27.28
N ASP A 20 -18.24 -1.11 27.83
CA ASP A 20 -18.40 0.31 28.06
C ASP A 20 -17.31 1.08 27.30
N GLU A 21 -17.66 1.55 26.10
CA GLU A 21 -16.73 2.31 25.26
C GLU A 21 -16.27 3.61 25.94
N ASN A 22 -17.10 4.27 26.74
CA ASN A 22 -16.72 5.53 27.39
C ASN A 22 -15.68 5.29 28.48
N LEU A 23 -15.90 4.27 29.31
CA LEU A 23 -14.90 3.85 30.30
C LEU A 23 -13.61 3.41 29.61
N THR A 24 -13.72 2.61 28.54
CA THR A 24 -12.56 2.18 27.74
C THR A 24 -11.76 3.38 27.25
N ILE A 25 -12.42 4.34 26.59
CA ILE A 25 -11.78 5.55 26.05
C ILE A 25 -11.09 6.36 27.15
N SER A 26 -11.73 6.52 28.31
CA SER A 26 -11.13 7.25 29.45
C SER A 26 -9.87 6.55 29.99
N SER A 27 -9.84 5.21 29.94
CA SER A 27 -8.73 4.40 30.43
C SER A 27 -7.53 4.34 29.49
N LEU A 28 -7.67 4.73 28.21
CA LEU A 28 -6.59 4.68 27.22
C LEU A 28 -5.35 5.49 27.63
N ARG A 29 -5.51 6.49 28.50
CA ARG A 29 -4.38 7.28 29.02
C ARG A 29 -3.48 6.50 29.98
N SER A 30 -4.03 5.56 30.73
CA SER A 30 -3.30 4.75 31.72
C SER A 30 -3.04 3.32 31.27
N LEU A 31 -3.73 2.84 30.23
CA LEU A 31 -3.57 1.49 29.68
C LEU A 31 -2.12 1.25 29.23
N PRO A 32 -1.43 0.16 29.54
CA PRO A 32 -0.09 -0.15 28.99
C PRO A 32 -0.07 -0.24 27.46
N ALA A 33 1.06 0.11 26.82
CA ALA A 33 1.18 0.14 25.35
C ALA A 33 1.01 -1.25 24.73
N GLU A 34 1.42 -2.28 25.44
CA GLU A 34 1.38 -3.69 25.08
C GLU A 34 -0.05 -4.20 24.88
N LEU A 35 -1.04 -3.55 25.51
CA LEU A 35 -2.45 -3.93 25.40
C LEU A 35 -3.16 -3.26 24.22
N PHE A 36 -2.58 -2.23 23.61
CA PHE A 36 -3.20 -1.49 22.51
C PHE A 36 -3.49 -2.36 21.29
N PRO A 37 -2.56 -3.22 20.80
CA PRO A 37 -2.85 -4.05 19.63
C PRO A 37 -3.99 -5.04 19.87
N SER A 38 -4.04 -5.65 21.05
CA SER A 38 -5.11 -6.58 21.42
C SER A 38 -6.45 -5.87 21.55
N LEU A 39 -6.49 -4.70 22.21
CA LEU A 39 -7.69 -3.89 22.31
C LEU A 39 -8.17 -3.37 20.95
N PHE A 40 -7.24 -3.00 20.07
CA PHE A 40 -7.55 -2.58 18.70
C PHE A 40 -8.18 -3.70 17.89
N LEU A 41 -7.61 -4.91 17.95
CA LEU A 41 -8.14 -6.08 17.25
C LEU A 41 -9.57 -6.41 17.70
N GLU A 42 -9.80 -6.40 19.01
CA GLU A 42 -11.13 -6.65 19.57
C GLU A 42 -12.13 -5.53 19.22
N ALA A 43 -11.72 -4.26 19.31
CA ALA A 43 -12.55 -3.14 18.91
C ALA A 43 -12.90 -3.19 17.41
N TYR A 44 -11.96 -3.65 16.58
CA TYR A 44 -12.16 -3.86 15.14
C TYR A 44 -13.15 -4.99 14.87
N ALA A 45 -12.95 -6.16 15.49
CA ALA A 45 -13.82 -7.32 15.35
C ALA A 45 -15.25 -7.05 15.83
N HIS A 46 -15.40 -6.28 16.91
CA HIS A 46 -16.68 -5.94 17.53
C HIS A 46 -17.29 -4.63 17.02
N ARG A 47 -16.69 -3.98 16.01
CA ARG A 47 -17.20 -2.74 15.39
C ARG A 47 -17.39 -1.59 16.40
N CYS A 48 -16.50 -1.49 17.39
CA CYS A 48 -16.48 -0.42 18.39
C CYS A 48 -15.79 0.82 17.80
N TRP A 49 -16.48 1.53 16.90
CA TRP A 49 -15.89 2.60 16.09
C TRP A 49 -15.39 3.79 16.91
N LYS A 50 -16.09 4.15 18.00
CA LYS A 50 -15.66 5.25 18.88
C LYS A 50 -14.36 4.90 19.57
N THR A 51 -14.25 3.65 20.02
CA THR A 51 -13.03 3.12 20.62
C THR A 51 -11.89 3.04 19.61
N LEU A 52 -12.11 2.55 18.39
CA LEU A 52 -11.09 2.56 17.32
C LEU A 52 -10.56 3.97 17.05
N LYS A 53 -11.46 4.93 16.92
CA LYS A 53 -11.12 6.35 16.72
C LYS A 53 -10.21 6.87 17.84
N ALA A 54 -10.55 6.57 19.09
CA ALA A 54 -9.76 7.00 20.25
C ALA A 54 -8.41 6.26 20.39
N LEU A 55 -8.37 4.97 20.03
CA LEU A 55 -7.15 4.16 20.00
C LEU A 55 -6.14 4.72 19.01
N VAL A 56 -6.59 5.10 17.81
CA VAL A 56 -5.75 5.75 16.81
C VAL A 56 -5.18 7.06 17.34
N GLN A 57 -6.01 7.87 18.02
CA GLN A 57 -5.58 9.13 18.63
C GLN A 57 -4.56 8.95 19.77
N SER A 58 -4.48 7.75 20.34
CA SER A 58 -3.59 7.44 21.46
C SER A 58 -2.56 6.37 21.11
N TRP A 59 -2.36 6.09 19.82
CA TRP A 59 -1.61 4.93 19.35
C TRP A 59 -0.12 5.05 19.77
N PRO A 60 0.41 4.10 20.55
CA PRO A 60 1.70 4.26 21.21
C PRO A 60 2.90 3.84 20.34
N PHE A 61 2.67 3.47 19.08
CA PHE A 61 3.70 3.02 18.14
C PHE A 61 3.80 3.96 16.93
N ASP A 62 4.95 3.98 16.27
CA ASP A 62 5.15 4.82 15.07
C ASP A 62 4.35 4.34 13.87
N ARG A 63 4.03 3.05 13.79
CA ARG A 63 3.32 2.42 12.67
C ARG A 63 2.03 1.74 13.14
N LEU A 64 0.97 1.92 12.38
CA LEU A 64 -0.28 1.16 12.47
C LEU A 64 -0.43 0.31 11.20
N PRO A 65 -0.12 -1.01 11.24
CA PRO A 65 -0.25 -1.90 10.09
C PRO A 65 -1.69 -2.38 9.89
N LEU A 66 -2.56 -1.47 9.49
CA LEU A 66 -3.98 -1.74 9.30
C LEU A 66 -4.26 -2.70 8.14
N GLY A 67 -3.43 -2.72 7.10
CA GLY A 67 -3.65 -3.57 5.93
C GLY A 67 -3.63 -5.08 6.21
N ALA A 68 -2.99 -5.53 7.31
CA ALA A 68 -3.11 -6.93 7.76
C ALA A 68 -4.52 -7.28 8.31
N LEU A 69 -5.30 -6.29 8.75
CA LEU A 69 -6.66 -6.47 9.29
C LEU A 69 -7.75 -6.26 8.22
N VAL A 70 -7.42 -5.52 7.16
CA VAL A 70 -8.33 -5.16 6.09
C VAL A 70 -7.98 -5.99 4.87
N GLN A 71 -8.58 -7.18 4.76
CA GLN A 71 -8.36 -8.07 3.60
C GLN A 71 -8.78 -7.42 2.29
N ASP A 72 -9.82 -6.57 2.32
CA ASP A 72 -10.23 -5.74 1.20
C ASP A 72 -10.46 -4.29 1.64
N LEU A 73 -9.68 -3.37 1.08
CA LEU A 73 -9.81 -1.93 1.30
C LEU A 73 -11.05 -1.39 0.56
N PHE A 74 -12.25 -1.75 1.02
CA PHE A 74 -13.49 -1.18 0.50
C PHE A 74 -13.85 0.13 1.22
N LEU A 75 -14.36 1.10 0.45
CA LEU A 75 -14.83 2.41 0.96
C LEU A 75 -15.95 2.31 2.00
N GLU A 76 -16.67 1.20 2.01
CA GLU A 76 -17.80 0.94 2.91
C GLU A 76 -17.35 0.35 4.26
N ASN A 77 -16.05 0.14 4.47
CA ASN A 77 -15.53 -0.35 5.73
C ASN A 77 -15.57 0.76 6.80
N GLU A 78 -16.58 0.71 7.67
CA GLU A 78 -16.75 1.66 8.79
C GLU A 78 -15.56 1.66 9.77
N SER A 79 -14.85 0.53 9.93
CA SER A 79 -13.65 0.49 10.76
C SER A 79 -12.52 1.30 10.14
N LEU A 80 -12.35 1.25 8.81
CA LEU A 80 -11.39 2.11 8.12
C LEU A 80 -11.80 3.58 8.27
N LYS A 81 -13.08 3.92 8.08
CA LYS A 81 -13.56 5.29 8.29
C LYS A 81 -13.27 5.79 9.71
N ALA A 82 -13.53 4.97 10.73
CA ALA A 82 -13.24 5.30 12.12
C ALA A 82 -11.75 5.57 12.36
N VAL A 83 -10.86 4.80 11.71
CA VAL A 83 -9.41 5.05 11.77
C VAL A 83 -9.04 6.36 11.10
N MET A 84 -9.57 6.63 9.90
CA MET A 84 -9.33 7.87 9.16
C MET A 84 -9.84 9.09 9.93
N ASP A 85 -11.02 8.99 10.55
CA ASP A 85 -11.58 10.02 11.44
C ASP A 85 -10.72 10.24 12.69
N GLY A 86 -10.09 9.19 13.21
CA GLY A 86 -9.14 9.27 14.32
C GLY A 86 -7.90 10.06 13.93
N ILE A 87 -7.37 9.79 12.74
CA ILE A 87 -6.25 10.51 12.15
C ILE A 87 -6.62 11.97 11.87
N ASP A 88 -7.82 12.24 11.36
CA ASP A 88 -8.28 13.60 11.09
C ASP A 88 -8.27 14.46 12.35
N VAL A 89 -8.74 13.90 13.47
CA VAL A 89 -8.68 14.58 14.76
C VAL A 89 -7.22 14.81 15.19
N LEU A 90 -6.34 13.83 15.01
CA LEU A 90 -4.91 13.99 15.32
C LEU A 90 -4.24 15.10 14.51
N LEU A 91 -4.52 15.16 13.20
CA LEU A 91 -3.92 16.16 12.30
C LEU A 91 -4.43 17.59 12.59
N GLN A 92 -5.60 17.73 13.21
CA GLN A 92 -6.16 19.02 13.62
C GLN A 92 -5.63 19.50 14.98
N GLN A 93 -5.00 18.63 15.78
CA GLN A 93 -4.46 19.00 17.09
C GLN A 93 -3.15 19.78 16.94
N GLU A 94 -3.08 20.96 17.57
CA GLU A 94 -1.86 21.78 17.60
C GLU A 94 -0.73 21.13 18.43
N VAL A 95 -1.12 20.37 19.45
CA VAL A 95 -0.23 19.62 20.33
C VAL A 95 -0.63 18.16 20.23
N LEU A 96 0.26 17.32 19.68
CA LEU A 96 0.04 15.88 19.68
C LEU A 96 -0.07 15.38 21.12
N PRO A 97 -1.00 14.45 21.42
CA PRO A 97 -1.06 13.82 22.72
C PRO A 97 0.32 13.21 23.00
N SER A 98 0.90 13.47 24.17
CA SER A 98 2.27 13.03 24.54
C SER A 98 2.51 11.54 24.33
N ARG A 99 1.43 10.76 24.32
CA ARG A 99 1.41 9.32 24.13
C ARG A 99 1.36 8.87 22.67
N CYS A 100 0.76 9.67 21.78
CA CYS A 100 0.56 9.29 20.39
C CYS A 100 1.87 9.41 19.60
N LYS A 101 2.33 8.29 19.04
CA LYS A 101 3.54 8.23 18.23
C LYS A 101 3.27 7.97 16.75
N LEU A 102 1.99 7.83 16.36
CA LEU A 102 1.63 7.42 15.01
C LEU A 102 2.21 8.36 13.94
N ARG A 103 3.06 7.80 13.09
CA ARG A 103 3.70 8.46 11.94
C ARG A 103 3.43 7.75 10.62
N VAL A 104 3.10 6.46 10.66
CA VAL A 104 2.86 5.65 9.47
C VAL A 104 1.54 4.90 9.62
N LEU A 105 0.57 5.23 8.76
CA LEU A 105 -0.58 4.36 8.52
C LEU A 105 -0.20 3.40 7.39
N ASP A 106 -0.08 2.13 7.70
CA ASP A 106 0.32 1.11 6.74
C ASP A 106 -0.89 0.28 6.30
N LEU A 107 -1.37 0.58 5.09
CA LEU A 107 -2.49 -0.07 4.42
C LEU A 107 -2.01 -1.18 3.47
N GLN A 108 -0.70 -1.41 3.38
CA GLN A 108 -0.15 -2.52 2.60
C GLN A 108 -0.54 -3.83 3.28
N PHE A 109 -0.53 -4.92 2.53
CA PHE A 109 -0.82 -6.24 3.06
C PHE A 109 0.39 -6.80 3.86
N THR A 110 0.84 -6.04 4.85
CA THR A 110 2.00 -6.29 5.71
C THR A 110 1.63 -6.13 7.19
N GLY A 111 2.56 -6.45 8.08
CA GLY A 111 2.38 -6.31 9.53
C GLY A 111 1.70 -7.48 10.23
N GLN A 112 1.51 -8.61 9.54
CA GLN A 112 1.05 -9.88 10.14
C GLN A 112 1.95 -10.29 11.32
N LYS A 113 3.28 -10.10 11.19
CA LYS A 113 4.25 -10.33 12.27
C LYS A 113 4.02 -9.42 13.47
N PHE A 114 3.71 -8.14 13.24
CA PHE A 114 3.40 -7.20 14.30
C PHE A 114 2.17 -7.68 15.08
N TRP A 115 1.05 -7.94 14.39
CA TRP A 115 -0.16 -8.39 15.07
C TRP A 115 0.05 -9.73 15.78
N SER A 116 0.68 -10.70 15.13
CA SER A 116 0.93 -12.02 15.74
C SER A 116 1.80 -11.93 16.99
N ALA A 117 2.83 -11.08 16.99
CA ALA A 117 3.70 -10.89 18.15
C ALA A 117 2.99 -10.24 19.33
N TRP A 118 2.09 -9.27 19.08
CA TRP A 118 1.42 -8.52 20.14
C TRP A 118 0.13 -9.16 20.65
N THR A 119 -0.60 -9.88 19.80
CA THR A 119 -1.91 -10.44 20.15
C THR A 119 -1.89 -11.96 20.33
N GLY A 120 -0.83 -12.63 19.87
CA GLY A 120 -0.76 -14.10 19.82
C GLY A 120 -1.72 -14.73 18.79
N VAL A 121 -2.46 -13.91 18.02
CA VAL A 121 -3.35 -14.38 16.96
C VAL A 121 -2.54 -14.67 15.72
N HIS A 122 -2.73 -15.85 15.15
CA HIS A 122 -2.03 -16.24 13.93
C HIS A 122 -2.66 -15.58 12.70
N PHE A 123 -1.92 -14.70 12.03
CA PHE A 123 -2.30 -14.14 10.74
C PHE A 123 -1.62 -14.95 9.62
N PRO A 124 -2.34 -15.32 8.55
CA PRO A 124 -1.73 -16.02 7.43
C PRO A 124 -0.61 -15.16 6.84
N VAL A 125 0.62 -15.64 6.98
CA VAL A 125 1.79 -15.02 6.36
C VAL A 125 1.86 -15.57 4.95
N PHE A 126 1.38 -14.80 3.98
CA PHE A 126 1.69 -15.06 2.59
C PHE A 126 3.19 -14.81 2.38
N SER A 127 3.81 -15.57 1.47
CA SER A 127 5.24 -15.47 1.17
C SER A 127 5.63 -14.01 0.97
N GLN A 128 6.21 -13.42 2.02
CA GLN A 128 6.71 -12.05 1.98
C GLN A 128 7.77 -12.04 0.89
N ARG A 129 7.58 -11.24 -0.17
CA ARG A 129 8.65 -10.96 -1.13
C ARG A 129 9.87 -10.56 -0.33
N ARG A 130 11.05 -11.05 -0.73
CA ARG A 130 12.31 -10.74 -0.02
C ARG A 130 12.36 -9.23 0.21
N HIS A 131 12.43 -8.84 1.48
CA HIS A 131 12.46 -7.44 1.84
C HIS A 131 13.75 -6.87 1.26
N LEU A 132 13.65 -6.12 0.15
CA LEU A 132 14.77 -5.31 -0.32
C LEU A 132 15.13 -4.37 0.84
N GLU A 133 16.42 -4.33 1.21
CA GLU A 133 16.88 -3.47 2.30
C GLU A 133 16.41 -2.04 2.02
N ALA A 134 15.58 -1.53 2.92
CA ALA A 134 15.12 -0.16 2.81
C ALA A 134 16.34 0.73 3.02
N VAL A 135 16.72 1.49 1.99
CA VAL A 135 17.55 2.67 2.22
C VAL A 135 16.70 3.57 3.11
N GLY A 136 17.08 3.65 4.39
CA GLY A 136 16.35 4.43 5.37
C GLY A 136 16.15 5.85 4.84
N PRO A 137 14.98 6.47 5.09
CA PRO A 137 14.77 7.83 4.63
C PRO A 137 15.85 8.72 5.25
N SER A 138 16.66 9.39 4.43
CA SER A 138 17.56 10.43 4.91
C SER A 138 16.70 11.63 5.33
N ARG A 139 16.12 11.59 6.53
CA ARG A 139 15.26 12.67 7.01
C ARG A 139 16.07 13.63 7.87
N ASN A 140 16.33 14.79 7.29
CA ASN A 140 16.64 16.01 8.02
C ASN A 140 15.54 16.27 9.07
N GLU A 141 15.95 16.48 10.32
CA GLU A 141 15.13 16.57 11.54
C GLU A 141 14.22 17.81 11.67
N LYS A 142 13.76 18.43 10.58
CA LYS A 142 13.07 19.75 10.67
C LYS A 142 11.71 19.90 9.99
N ALA A 143 11.01 18.82 9.64
CA ALA A 143 9.66 18.93 9.07
C ALA A 143 8.57 18.55 10.09
N ARG A 144 7.61 19.46 10.29
CA ARG A 144 6.34 19.26 11.03
C ARG A 144 5.74 17.87 10.75
N CYS A 145 5.15 17.28 11.79
CA CYS A 145 4.52 15.96 11.86
C CYS A 145 3.93 15.48 10.52
N CYS A 146 4.78 14.79 9.76
CA CYS A 146 4.43 14.21 8.49
C CYS A 146 3.87 12.80 8.75
N LEU A 147 2.56 12.61 8.57
CA LEU A 147 1.97 11.29 8.51
C LEU A 147 2.22 10.69 7.12
N GLU A 148 2.82 9.51 7.08
CA GLU A 148 2.98 8.72 5.88
C GLU A 148 1.85 7.69 5.77
N VAL A 149 1.20 7.62 4.63
CA VAL A 149 0.21 6.59 4.31
C VAL A 149 0.83 5.64 3.30
N CYS A 150 1.19 4.44 3.75
CA CYS A 150 1.78 3.41 2.92
C CYS A 150 0.68 2.56 2.28
N VAL A 151 0.71 2.40 0.95
CA VAL A 151 -0.27 1.58 0.22
C VAL A 151 0.37 0.90 -0.98
N ASP A 152 -0.10 -0.30 -1.30
CA ASP A 152 0.22 -0.98 -2.55
C ASP A 152 -0.90 -0.69 -3.56
N LEU A 153 -0.53 -0.30 -4.78
CA LEU A 153 -1.48 0.07 -5.82
C LEU A 153 -1.74 -1.11 -6.74
N PHE A 154 -2.98 -1.58 -6.78
CA PHE A 154 -3.42 -2.65 -7.66
C PHE A 154 -4.36 -2.09 -8.74
N LEU A 155 -3.86 -1.97 -9.96
CA LEU A 155 -4.59 -1.49 -11.13
C LEU A 155 -5.24 -2.65 -11.87
N SER A 156 -6.34 -3.15 -11.31
CA SER A 156 -7.29 -4.04 -12.00
C SER A 156 -8.41 -3.20 -12.65
N GLY A 157 -9.46 -3.84 -13.18
CA GLY A 157 -10.59 -3.16 -13.86
C GLY A 157 -11.35 -2.13 -13.02
N ASP A 158 -12.55 -1.73 -13.46
CA ASP A 158 -13.29 -0.55 -12.96
C ASP A 158 -13.63 -0.54 -11.44
N HIS A 159 -13.42 -1.63 -10.70
CA HIS A 159 -13.79 -1.73 -9.29
C HIS A 159 -12.62 -1.60 -8.30
N GLY A 160 -11.37 -1.82 -8.76
CA GLY A 160 -10.19 -1.85 -7.88
C GLY A 160 -9.71 -0.48 -7.37
N ASN A 161 -10.08 0.61 -8.05
CA ASN A 161 -9.43 1.92 -7.84
C ASN A 161 -10.19 2.90 -6.96
N LYS A 162 -11.42 2.58 -6.53
CA LYS A 162 -12.27 3.56 -5.81
C LYS A 162 -11.64 4.02 -4.49
N MET A 163 -11.09 3.07 -3.73
CA MET A 163 -10.44 3.37 -2.47
C MET A 163 -9.15 4.18 -2.67
N PHE A 164 -8.34 3.86 -3.68
CA PHE A 164 -7.16 4.66 -3.97
C PHE A 164 -7.51 6.10 -4.37
N VAL A 165 -8.55 6.29 -5.19
CA VAL A 165 -9.06 7.63 -5.54
C VAL A 165 -9.53 8.39 -4.29
N TYR A 166 -10.22 7.71 -3.37
CA TYR A 166 -10.59 8.30 -2.08
C TYR A 166 -9.36 8.71 -1.26
N LEU A 167 -8.35 7.85 -1.13
CA LEU A 167 -7.11 8.17 -0.43
C LEU A 167 -6.44 9.39 -1.03
N LEU A 168 -6.29 9.44 -2.36
CA LEU A 168 -5.71 10.61 -3.02
C LEU A 168 -6.47 11.89 -2.70
N ASN A 169 -7.80 11.85 -2.77
CA ASN A 169 -8.64 12.99 -2.43
C ASN A 169 -8.56 13.37 -0.94
N TRP A 170 -8.43 12.38 -0.06
CA TRP A 170 -8.28 12.58 1.37
C TRP A 170 -6.91 13.22 1.68
N ILE A 171 -5.82 12.74 1.08
CA ILE A 171 -4.46 13.27 1.26
C ILE A 171 -4.35 14.69 0.70
N LYS A 172 -4.85 14.95 -0.51
CA LYS A 172 -4.80 16.28 -1.15
C LYS A 172 -5.43 17.41 -0.31
N LYS A 173 -6.37 17.08 0.56
CA LYS A 173 -7.06 18.04 1.44
C LYS A 173 -6.27 18.35 2.72
N ARG A 174 -5.15 17.68 2.99
CA ARG A 174 -4.43 17.74 4.27
C ARG A 174 -2.98 18.16 4.06
N LYS A 175 -2.49 19.03 4.95
CA LYS A 175 -1.06 19.39 5.01
C LYS A 175 -0.35 18.40 5.91
N GLY A 176 0.88 18.03 5.56
CA GLY A 176 1.67 17.09 6.36
C GLY A 176 1.21 15.64 6.28
N VAL A 177 0.46 15.27 5.23
CA VAL A 177 0.15 13.88 4.93
C VAL A 177 0.76 13.55 3.57
N HIS A 178 1.53 12.46 3.51
CA HIS A 178 2.22 12.03 2.32
C HIS A 178 1.82 10.60 1.96
N LEU A 179 1.50 10.38 0.69
CA LEU A 179 1.27 9.04 0.17
C LEU A 179 2.62 8.41 -0.18
N TYR A 180 2.88 7.23 0.36
CA TYR A 180 4.02 6.39 0.00
C TYR A 180 3.52 5.14 -0.70
N CYS A 181 3.85 5.00 -1.99
CA CYS A 181 3.45 3.85 -2.80
C CYS A 181 4.70 3.10 -3.25
N ARG A 182 5.01 2.00 -2.57
CA ARG A 182 6.20 1.19 -2.84
C ARG A 182 5.98 0.23 -4.01
N THR A 183 4.81 -0.41 -4.03
CA THR A 183 4.49 -1.49 -4.97
C THR A 183 3.34 -1.07 -5.87
N VAL A 184 3.53 -1.24 -7.18
CA VAL A 184 2.47 -1.07 -8.18
C VAL A 184 2.30 -2.38 -8.94
N THR A 185 1.08 -2.88 -9.02
CA THR A 185 0.71 -4.06 -9.83
C THR A 185 -0.31 -3.63 -10.88
N ILE A 186 -0.04 -3.93 -12.14
CA ILE A 186 -0.87 -3.52 -13.28
C ILE A 186 -1.43 -4.75 -13.98
N TYR A 187 -2.74 -4.96 -13.85
CA TYR A 187 -3.50 -5.96 -14.60
C TYR A 187 -4.25 -5.35 -15.79
N LEU A 188 -4.47 -4.04 -15.78
CA LEU A 188 -5.10 -3.30 -16.88
C LEU A 188 -4.56 -1.87 -16.97
N LEU A 189 -4.15 -1.43 -18.16
CA LEU A 189 -3.71 -0.06 -18.42
C LEU A 189 -4.79 0.77 -19.14
N SER A 190 -5.79 1.23 -18.38
CA SER A 190 -6.83 2.13 -18.90
C SER A 190 -6.41 3.61 -18.80
N ARG A 191 -7.09 4.50 -19.54
CA ARG A 191 -6.90 5.96 -19.41
C ARG A 191 -7.07 6.46 -17.96
N LYS A 192 -8.04 5.89 -17.23
CA LYS A 192 -8.27 6.21 -15.81
C LYS A 192 -7.07 5.83 -14.94
N ASN A 193 -6.50 4.64 -15.18
CA ASN A 193 -5.36 4.12 -14.42
C ASN A 193 -4.09 4.96 -14.68
N VAL A 194 -3.87 5.36 -15.93
CA VAL A 194 -2.77 6.29 -16.30
C VAL A 194 -2.92 7.64 -15.60
N GLN A 195 -4.13 8.21 -15.58
CA GLN A 195 -4.39 9.46 -14.85
C GLN A 195 -4.13 9.31 -13.35
N LEU A 196 -4.51 8.18 -12.76
CA LEU A 196 -4.27 7.88 -11.34
C LEU A 196 -2.77 7.79 -11.04
N LEU A 197 -1.99 7.09 -11.86
CA LEU A 197 -0.52 7.04 -11.74
C LEU A 197 0.14 8.41 -11.90
N ASN A 198 -0.42 9.28 -12.75
CA ASN A 198 0.07 10.65 -12.89
C ASN A 198 -0.21 11.54 -11.66
N ASN A 199 -1.14 11.15 -10.79
CA ASN A 199 -1.48 11.87 -9.58
C ASN A 199 -0.61 11.49 -8.37
N ILE A 200 0.32 10.53 -8.53
CA ILE A 200 1.22 10.08 -7.47
C ILE A 200 2.69 10.32 -7.84
N SER A 201 3.54 10.36 -6.82
CA SER A 201 4.99 10.36 -6.99
C SER A 201 5.44 8.96 -7.43
N LEU A 202 5.75 8.80 -8.72
CA LEU A 202 6.29 7.55 -9.25
C LEU A 202 7.75 7.31 -8.85
N CYS A 203 8.44 8.33 -8.34
CA CYS A 203 9.80 8.22 -7.84
C CYS A 203 9.90 7.34 -6.59
N ASP A 204 8.81 7.17 -5.83
CA ASP A 204 8.82 6.38 -4.59
C ASP A 204 8.57 4.88 -4.85
N VAL A 205 8.20 4.52 -6.09
CA VAL A 205 7.91 3.15 -6.50
C VAL A 205 9.22 2.36 -6.60
N GLN A 206 9.28 1.23 -5.89
CA GLN A 206 10.44 0.35 -5.85
C GLN A 206 10.15 -1.01 -6.49
N GLU A 207 8.88 -1.42 -6.55
CA GLU A 207 8.47 -2.72 -7.08
C GLU A 207 7.32 -2.53 -8.06
N LEU A 208 7.49 -3.02 -9.29
CA LEU A 208 6.49 -2.95 -10.35
C LEU A 208 6.26 -4.33 -10.93
N GLU A 209 4.99 -4.72 -10.97
CA GLU A 209 4.53 -5.93 -11.64
C GLU A 209 3.51 -5.55 -12.71
N VAL A 210 3.70 -6.08 -13.91
CA VAL A 210 2.80 -5.87 -15.04
C VAL A 210 2.39 -7.24 -15.56
N ASN A 211 1.09 -7.51 -15.55
CA ASN A 211 0.51 -8.67 -16.18
C ASN A 211 -0.64 -8.20 -17.07
N CYS A 212 -0.37 -7.99 -18.36
CA CYS A 212 -1.32 -7.35 -19.25
C CYS A 212 -1.23 -7.84 -20.69
N THR A 213 -2.36 -7.73 -21.38
CA THR A 213 -2.39 -7.74 -22.85
C THR A 213 -2.56 -6.32 -23.37
N TRP A 214 -1.64 -5.85 -24.22
CA TRP A 214 -1.51 -4.46 -24.63
C TRP A 214 -1.56 -4.25 -26.14
N THR A 215 -1.91 -3.04 -26.54
CA THR A 215 -1.62 -2.50 -27.87
C THR A 215 -0.26 -1.79 -27.86
N ILE A 216 0.30 -1.50 -29.03
CA ILE A 216 1.53 -0.68 -29.14
C ILE A 216 1.37 0.69 -28.45
N SER A 217 0.19 1.29 -28.54
CA SER A 217 -0.10 2.57 -27.87
C SER A 217 -0.03 2.45 -26.34
N ASN A 218 -0.50 1.33 -25.78
CA ASN A 218 -0.35 1.06 -24.34
C ASN A 218 1.12 0.89 -23.96
N LEU A 219 1.91 0.20 -24.78
CA LEU A 219 3.35 0.01 -24.55
C LEU A 219 4.09 1.35 -24.50
N GLN A 220 3.84 2.25 -25.45
CA GLN A 220 4.43 3.59 -25.46
C GLN A 220 4.02 4.41 -24.24
N THR A 221 2.74 4.40 -23.90
CA THR A 221 2.20 5.09 -22.72
C THR A 221 2.87 4.57 -21.45
N PHE A 222 3.04 3.25 -21.35
CA PHE A 222 3.71 2.62 -20.21
C PHE A 222 5.19 2.96 -20.17
N GLY A 223 5.91 2.98 -21.30
CA GLY A 223 7.31 3.40 -21.36
C GLY A 223 7.54 4.79 -20.76
N GLN A 224 6.63 5.74 -21.02
CA GLN A 224 6.69 7.07 -20.41
C GLN A 224 6.50 7.04 -18.88
N LEU A 225 5.65 6.15 -18.36
CA LEU A 225 5.47 5.96 -16.92
C LEU A 225 6.68 5.28 -16.29
N LEU A 226 7.22 4.25 -16.95
CA LEU A 226 8.37 3.49 -16.50
C LEU A 226 9.62 4.38 -16.36
N GLY A 227 9.87 5.26 -17.34
CA GLY A 227 11.00 6.20 -17.28
C GLY A 227 10.97 7.18 -16.09
N ARG A 228 9.81 7.33 -15.42
CA ARG A 228 9.66 8.17 -14.22
C ARG A 228 9.87 7.41 -12.90
N MET A 229 10.01 6.08 -12.95
CA MET A 229 10.22 5.21 -11.78
C MET A 229 11.72 4.98 -11.55
N ASN A 230 12.46 6.04 -11.26
CA ASN A 230 13.92 6.00 -11.16
C ASN A 230 14.47 5.13 -10.01
N ASN A 231 13.72 5.00 -8.90
CA ASN A 231 14.08 4.15 -7.75
C ASN A 231 13.57 2.71 -7.84
N LEU A 232 13.11 2.29 -9.02
CA LEU A 232 12.62 0.94 -9.24
C LEU A 232 13.75 -0.07 -9.03
N ARG A 233 13.51 -1.06 -8.15
CA ARG A 233 14.47 -2.12 -7.78
C ARG A 233 14.03 -3.48 -8.30
N ARG A 234 12.73 -3.74 -8.36
CA ARG A 234 12.16 -4.99 -8.86
C ARG A 234 11.17 -4.68 -9.97
N LEU A 235 11.36 -5.31 -11.12
CA LEU A 235 10.47 -5.21 -12.27
C LEU A 235 10.08 -6.62 -12.73
N CYS A 236 8.78 -6.93 -12.73
CA CYS A 236 8.23 -8.14 -13.30
C CYS A 236 7.33 -7.77 -14.49
N LEU A 237 7.64 -8.31 -15.67
CA LEU A 237 6.90 -8.05 -16.90
C LEU A 237 6.36 -9.35 -17.51
N ASP A 238 5.05 -9.41 -17.61
CA ASP A 238 4.27 -10.37 -18.39
C ASP A 238 3.38 -9.55 -19.35
N ILE A 239 3.89 -9.29 -20.56
CA ILE A 239 3.25 -8.41 -21.54
C ILE A 239 3.01 -9.18 -22.84
N ASN A 240 1.73 -9.34 -23.18
CA ASN A 240 1.30 -9.89 -24.46
C ASN A 240 0.81 -8.76 -25.36
N ILE A 241 1.13 -8.78 -26.67
CA ILE A 241 0.61 -7.78 -27.62
C ILE A 241 -0.57 -8.37 -28.39
N LEU A 242 -1.67 -7.63 -28.46
CA LEU A 242 -2.80 -8.00 -29.31
C LEU A 242 -2.43 -7.80 -30.79
N ASP A 243 -2.17 -8.90 -31.48
CA ASP A 243 -1.98 -8.94 -32.95
C ASP A 243 -3.32 -8.66 -33.66
N GLY A 244 -3.67 -7.38 -33.72
CA GLY A 244 -4.86 -6.89 -34.44
C GLY A 244 -4.57 -6.35 -35.84
N ILE A 245 -3.31 -6.39 -36.32
CA ILE A 245 -2.93 -5.75 -37.59
C ILE A 245 -2.30 -6.81 -38.51
N PRO A 246 -2.77 -6.96 -39.76
CA PRO A 246 -2.18 -7.90 -40.72
C PRO A 246 -0.70 -7.59 -40.95
N SER A 247 0.06 -8.67 -41.15
CA SER A 247 1.51 -8.85 -41.35
C SER A 247 2.28 -7.89 -42.29
N LYS A 248 1.69 -6.80 -42.79
CA LYS A 248 2.37 -5.78 -43.61
C LYS A 248 2.83 -4.53 -42.84
N GLN A 249 2.51 -4.39 -41.55
CA GLN A 249 3.03 -3.28 -40.71
C GLN A 249 4.19 -3.67 -39.80
N LEU A 250 4.65 -4.92 -39.83
CA LEU A 250 5.69 -5.44 -38.94
C LEU A 250 7.06 -4.73 -39.17
N GLU A 251 7.31 -4.20 -40.36
CA GLU A 251 8.55 -3.45 -40.68
C GLU A 251 8.68 -2.11 -39.93
N ASN A 252 7.59 -1.55 -39.36
CA ASN A 252 7.61 -0.28 -38.63
C ASN A 252 7.35 -0.42 -37.11
N GLN A 253 7.25 -1.65 -36.58
CA GLN A 253 6.99 -1.88 -35.15
C GLN A 253 8.25 -1.86 -34.28
N ASP A 254 9.43 -1.82 -34.90
CA ASP A 254 10.71 -1.83 -34.19
C ASP A 254 10.93 -0.54 -33.38
N HIS A 255 10.49 0.60 -33.92
CA HIS A 255 10.71 1.91 -33.27
C HIS A 255 9.97 2.04 -31.92
N PRO A 256 8.66 1.73 -31.79
CA PRO A 256 7.98 1.77 -30.48
C PRO A 256 8.58 0.84 -29.43
N ILE A 257 9.04 -0.35 -29.83
CA ILE A 257 9.65 -1.34 -28.93
C ILE A 257 11.04 -0.86 -28.51
N THR A 258 11.83 -0.33 -29.43
CA THR A 258 13.14 0.31 -29.14
C THR A 258 12.96 1.49 -28.19
N GLU A 259 11.94 2.34 -28.41
CA GLU A 259 11.66 3.47 -27.52
C GLU A 259 11.30 2.99 -26.11
N PHE A 260 10.49 1.94 -25.99
CA PHE A 260 10.13 1.33 -24.71
C PHE A 260 11.36 0.76 -23.98
N THR A 261 12.13 -0.07 -24.67
CA THR A 261 13.31 -0.75 -24.10
C THR A 261 14.41 0.25 -23.73
N SER A 262 14.56 1.35 -24.47
CA SER A 262 15.48 2.45 -24.11
C SER A 262 15.21 3.05 -22.72
N LYS A 263 13.99 2.94 -22.18
CA LYS A 263 13.64 3.44 -20.83
C LYS A 263 14.30 2.63 -19.73
N PHE A 264 14.73 1.39 -19.99
CA PHE A 264 15.48 0.59 -19.02
C PHE A 264 16.82 1.22 -18.68
N LEU A 265 17.41 2.00 -19.58
CA LEU A 265 18.63 2.77 -19.31
C LEU A 265 18.43 3.80 -18.18
N GLN A 266 17.20 4.22 -17.91
CA GLN A 266 16.85 5.17 -16.86
C GLN A 266 16.63 4.49 -15.50
N LEU A 267 16.50 3.16 -15.47
CA LEU A 267 16.26 2.36 -14.26
C LEU A 267 17.59 2.04 -13.56
N LEU A 268 18.28 3.07 -13.08
CA LEU A 268 19.64 2.96 -12.52
C LEU A 268 19.71 2.12 -11.23
N HIS A 269 18.58 1.94 -10.55
CA HIS A 269 18.49 1.21 -9.28
C HIS A 269 17.87 -0.19 -9.43
N LEU A 270 17.63 -0.66 -10.65
CA LEU A 270 17.03 -1.96 -10.90
C LEU A 270 17.99 -3.08 -10.48
N GLN A 271 17.51 -3.99 -9.63
CA GLN A 271 18.26 -5.10 -9.06
C GLN A 271 17.73 -6.45 -9.52
N GLU A 272 16.41 -6.53 -9.72
CA GLU A 272 15.73 -7.77 -10.12
C GLU A 272 14.81 -7.49 -11.32
N LEU A 273 15.02 -8.23 -12.41
CA LEU A 273 14.20 -8.21 -13.61
C LEU A 273 13.65 -9.61 -13.88
N TYR A 274 12.33 -9.74 -13.93
CA TYR A 274 11.62 -10.97 -14.27
C TYR A 274 10.82 -10.76 -15.55
N LEU A 275 10.98 -11.67 -16.51
CA LEU A 275 10.33 -11.63 -17.83
C LEU A 275 9.61 -12.98 -18.02
N GLU A 276 8.28 -12.99 -18.09
CA GLU A 276 7.48 -14.23 -18.23
C GLU A 276 6.99 -14.44 -19.68
N SER A 277 6.17 -13.53 -20.21
CA SER A 277 5.78 -13.50 -21.63
C SER A 277 6.30 -12.21 -22.26
N THR A 278 7.41 -12.31 -23.00
CA THR A 278 8.07 -11.15 -23.61
C THR A 278 8.45 -11.37 -25.07
N SER A 279 7.58 -12.01 -25.85
CA SER A 279 7.74 -12.09 -27.32
C SER A 279 7.94 -10.70 -27.94
N VAL A 280 7.35 -9.68 -27.33
CA VAL A 280 7.49 -8.25 -27.66
C VAL A 280 8.94 -7.75 -27.59
N LEU A 281 9.78 -8.37 -26.75
CA LEU A 281 11.17 -7.95 -26.52
C LEU A 281 12.16 -8.76 -27.39
N GLN A 282 11.66 -9.62 -28.27
CA GLN A 282 12.50 -10.39 -29.18
C GLN A 282 13.31 -9.44 -30.07
N GLY A 283 14.64 -9.60 -30.07
CA GLY A 283 15.57 -8.73 -30.81
C GLY A 283 16.02 -7.46 -30.07
N HIS A 284 15.49 -7.20 -28.86
CA HIS A 284 15.80 -5.99 -28.06
C HIS A 284 16.29 -6.28 -26.64
N LEU A 285 16.61 -7.55 -26.34
CA LEU A 285 17.06 -7.96 -25.00
C LEU A 285 18.42 -7.36 -24.62
N ASP A 286 19.26 -7.07 -25.60
CA ASP A 286 20.55 -6.38 -25.43
C ASP A 286 20.40 -4.98 -24.83
N GLN A 287 19.25 -4.33 -25.03
CA GLN A 287 18.95 -3.01 -24.47
C GLN A 287 18.44 -3.07 -23.01
N LEU A 288 18.07 -4.26 -22.53
CA LEU A 288 17.53 -4.48 -21.17
C LEU A 288 18.62 -4.83 -20.16
N LEU A 289 19.70 -5.48 -20.62
CA LEU A 289 20.77 -6.01 -19.78
C LEU A 289 21.97 -5.07 -19.85
N ARG A 290 22.32 -4.47 -18.72
CA ARG A 290 23.58 -3.74 -18.52
C ARG A 290 24.65 -4.65 -17.93
#